data_AF-A0A964YIA8-F1
#
_entry.id   AF-A0A964YIA8-F1
#
_cell.length_a   1.000
_cell.length_b   1.000
_cell.length_c   1.000
_cell.angle_alpha   90.00
_cell.angle_beta   90.00
_cell.angle_gamma   90.00
#
_symmetry.space_group_name_H-M   'P 1'
#
loop_
_entity.id
_entity.type
_entity.pdbx_description
1 polymer ?
#
loop_
_entity_poly.entity_id
_entity_poly.type
_entity_poly.pdbx_seq_one_letter_code
_entity_poly.pdbx_strand_id
1 'polypeptide(L)'
;MEHSVQEVSFHHEPEGDVVKKIIKTTIILSVITVIELGLGLTMYAFPMAAGLKLFIKGVIVILSLLKAFYIVGVFMHLGDEVKNLIMTIIVPLLLFIWFIAAFLWDGNSWKVLRNTYHPQAVEVHEGGEHH
;
A
#
# COMPACT_ATOMS: atom_id res chain seq x y z
N MET A 1 4.73 57.39 22.34
CA MET A 1 4.76 55.97 22.73
C MET A 1 4.96 55.20 21.44
N GLU A 2 6.22 54.93 21.08
CA GLU A 2 6.55 54.13 19.90
C GLU A 2 6.40 52.66 20.29
N HIS A 3 5.40 52.00 19.73
CA HIS A 3 5.26 50.55 19.86
C HIS A 3 6.31 49.90 18.96
N SER A 4 7.42 49.49 19.58
CA SER A 4 8.40 48.62 18.96
C SER A 4 7.72 47.33 18.50
N VAL A 5 7.50 47.20 17.20
CA VAL A 5 7.07 45.95 16.57
C VAL A 5 8.18 44.95 16.83
N GLN A 6 7.94 44.05 17.77
CA GLN A 6 8.82 42.92 18.06
C GLN A 6 8.78 42.03 16.83
N GLU A 7 9.80 42.13 15.99
CA GLU A 7 9.99 41.23 14.85
C GLU A 7 10.16 39.82 15.41
N VAL A 8 9.13 38.99 15.26
CA VAL A 8 9.19 37.56 15.55
C VAL A 8 10.11 36.95 14.49
N SER A 9 11.41 36.99 14.75
CA SER A 9 12.39 36.26 13.96
C SER A 9 12.20 34.78 14.26
N PHE A 10 11.47 34.10 13.38
CA PHE A 10 11.41 32.64 13.37
C PHE A 10 12.82 32.13 13.07
N HIS A 11 13.52 31.70 14.12
CA HIS A 11 14.78 30.98 14.00
C HIS A 11 14.49 29.72 13.16
N HIS A 12 14.74 29.78 11.85
CA HIS A 12 14.73 28.60 11.00
C HIS A 12 15.82 27.66 11.53
N GLU A 13 15.42 26.59 12.21
CA GLU A 13 16.29 25.42 12.36
C GLU A 13 16.79 25.03 10.96
N PRO A 14 18.06 24.62 10.79
CA PRO A 14 18.58 24.28 9.49
C PRO A 14 17.83 23.06 8.94
N GLU A 15 16.87 23.33 8.06
CA GLU A 15 16.04 22.39 7.28
C GLU A 15 16.85 21.22 6.67
N GLY A 16 18.15 21.43 6.46
CA GLY A 16 19.09 20.48 5.89
C GLY A 16 19.21 19.14 6.64
N ASP A 17 19.01 19.06 7.95
CA ASP A 17 19.20 17.80 8.68
C ASP A 17 18.02 16.82 8.52
N VAL A 18 16.80 17.35 8.42
CA VAL A 18 15.59 16.58 8.10
C VAL A 18 15.70 16.03 6.67
N VAL A 19 16.05 16.89 5.71
CA VAL A 19 16.22 16.51 4.29
C VAL A 19 17.29 15.44 4.12
N LYS A 20 18.45 15.56 4.80
CA LYS A 20 19.50 14.53 4.75
C LYS A 20 19.03 13.18 5.25
N LYS A 21 18.25 13.13 6.33
CA LYS A 21 17.75 11.89 6.93
C LYS A 21 16.69 11.23 6.03
N ILE A 22 15.85 12.01 5.37
CA ILE A 22 14.91 11.53 4.34
C ILE A 22 15.68 10.95 3.15
N ILE A 23 16.63 11.70 2.58
CA ILE A 23 17.42 11.23 1.42
C ILE A 23 18.18 9.94 1.75
N LYS A 24 18.84 9.88 2.91
CA LYS A 24 19.55 8.68 3.37
C LYS A 24 18.62 7.46 3.45
N THR A 25 17.43 7.67 4.01
CA THR A 25 16.41 6.62 4.15
C THR A 25 15.90 6.16 2.78
N THR A 26 15.55 7.09 1.91
CA THR A 26 15.08 6.80 0.55
C THR A 26 16.14 6.03 -0.24
N ILE A 27 17.42 6.37 -0.11
CA ILE A 27 18.51 5.63 -0.78
C ILE A 27 18.60 4.20 -0.24
N ILE A 28 18.61 4.01 1.09
CA ILE A 28 18.67 2.67 1.71
C ILE A 28 17.49 1.80 1.26
N LEU A 29 16.29 2.35 1.28
CA LEU A 29 15.08 1.64 0.90
C LEU A 29 15.03 1.35 -0.60
N SER A 30 15.52 2.28 -1.43
CA SER A 30 15.65 2.11 -2.87
C SER A 30 16.59 0.94 -3.19
N VAL A 31 17.75 0.86 -2.54
CA VAL A 31 18.69 -0.25 -2.73
C VAL A 31 18.06 -1.59 -2.33
N ILE A 32 17.41 -1.65 -1.16
CA ILE A 32 16.70 -2.87 -0.72
C ILE A 32 15.63 -3.27 -1.75
N THR A 33 14.90 -2.30 -2.30
CA THR A 33 13.84 -2.54 -3.28
C THR A 33 14.39 -3.06 -4.61
N VAL A 34 15.50 -2.51 -5.10
CA VAL A 34 16.16 -2.99 -6.32
C VAL A 34 16.64 -4.42 -6.15
N ILE A 35 17.21 -4.76 -4.99
CA ILE A 35 17.63 -6.14 -4.67
C ILE A 35 16.42 -7.07 -4.63
N GLU A 36 15.34 -6.66 -3.97
CA GLU A 36 14.10 -7.43 -3.85
C GLU A 36 13.48 -7.73 -5.24
N LEU A 37 13.44 -6.71 -6.12
CA LEU A 37 12.98 -6.87 -7.51
C LEU A 37 13.92 -7.76 -8.33
N GLY A 38 15.24 -7.63 -8.16
CA GLY A 38 16.22 -8.51 -8.80
C GLY A 38 16.06 -9.98 -8.38
N LEU A 39 15.82 -10.24 -7.10
CA LEU A 39 15.52 -11.58 -6.58
C LEU A 39 14.19 -12.12 -7.15
N GLY A 40 13.17 -11.26 -7.25
CA GLY A 40 11.91 -11.61 -7.91
C GLY A 40 12.08 -11.96 -9.39
N LEU A 41 12.86 -11.16 -10.13
CA LEU A 41 13.10 -11.34 -11.56
C LEU A 41 13.96 -12.58 -11.85
N THR A 42 15.00 -12.83 -11.05
CA THR A 42 15.84 -14.03 -11.20
C THR A 42 15.05 -15.31 -10.92
N MET A 43 14.11 -15.29 -9.97
CA MET A 43 13.19 -16.42 -9.72
C MET A 43 12.23 -16.69 -10.90
N TYR A 44 11.91 -15.65 -11.68
CA TYR A 44 11.11 -15.77 -12.91
C TYR A 44 11.97 -16.24 -14.09
N ALA A 45 13.17 -15.69 -14.24
CA ALA A 45 14.07 -15.97 -15.37
C ALA A 45 14.69 -17.37 -15.31
N PHE A 46 14.94 -17.93 -14.12
CA PHE A 46 15.58 -19.23 -13.96
C PHE A 46 14.65 -20.27 -13.31
N PRO A 47 14.61 -21.51 -13.82
CA PRO A 47 13.96 -22.61 -13.14
C PRO A 47 14.73 -22.97 -11.86
N MET A 48 14.09 -22.80 -10.71
CA MET A 48 14.61 -23.17 -9.39
C MET A 48 13.75 -24.25 -8.75
N ALA A 49 14.36 -25.05 -7.87
CA ALA A 49 13.65 -26.04 -7.05
C ALA A 49 12.53 -25.38 -6.23
N ALA A 50 11.41 -26.09 -6.07
CA ALA A 50 10.20 -25.56 -5.44
C ALA A 50 10.44 -25.02 -4.02
N GLY A 51 11.26 -25.70 -3.22
CA GLY A 51 11.63 -25.26 -1.87
C GLY A 51 12.41 -23.93 -1.85
N LEU A 52 13.33 -23.74 -2.80
CA LEU A 52 14.10 -22.50 -2.92
C LEU A 52 13.23 -21.32 -3.38
N LYS A 53 12.27 -21.57 -4.29
CA LYS A 53 11.29 -20.54 -4.67
C LYS A 53 10.43 -20.09 -3.49
N LEU A 54 9.93 -21.02 -2.67
CA LEU A 54 9.14 -20.69 -1.49
C LEU A 54 9.96 -19.88 -0.47
N PHE A 55 11.21 -20.26 -0.23
CA PHE A 55 12.11 -19.52 0.64
C PHE A 55 12.32 -18.08 0.15
N ILE A 56 12.68 -17.89 -1.12
CA ILE A 56 12.91 -16.56 -1.70
C ILE A 56 11.63 -15.71 -1.66
N LYS A 57 10.46 -16.28 -1.95
CA LYS A 57 9.18 -15.57 -1.80
C LYS A 57 8.94 -15.12 -0.35
N GLY A 58 9.27 -15.96 0.64
CA GLY A 58 9.21 -15.59 2.05
C GLY A 58 10.14 -14.42 2.38
N VAL A 59 11.39 -14.48 1.92
CA VAL A 59 12.37 -13.39 2.10
C VAL A 59 11.87 -12.08 1.47
N ILE A 60 11.36 -12.13 0.24
CA ILE A 60 10.80 -10.96 -0.45
C ILE A 60 9.67 -10.33 0.38
N VAL A 61 8.73 -11.14 0.88
CA VAL A 61 7.62 -10.64 1.71
C VAL A 61 8.12 -10.01 3.01
N ILE A 62 9.07 -10.64 3.69
CA ILE A 62 9.63 -10.10 4.94
C ILE A 62 10.36 -8.78 4.69
N LEU A 63 11.21 -8.69 3.65
CA LEU A 63 11.88 -7.45 3.27
C LEU A 63 10.88 -6.35 2.90
N SER A 64 9.79 -6.72 2.22
CA SER A 64 8.68 -5.83 1.88
C SER A 64 7.94 -5.27 3.10
N LEU A 65 7.78 -6.08 4.16
CA LEU A 65 7.19 -5.62 5.41
C LEU A 65 8.18 -4.73 6.17
N LEU A 66 9.44 -5.16 6.30
CA LEU A 66 10.47 -4.41 7.01
C LEU A 66 10.66 -3.01 6.43
N LYS A 67 10.70 -2.87 5.09
CA LYS A 67 10.81 -1.56 4.45
C LYS A 67 9.60 -0.67 4.74
N ALA A 68 8.38 -1.23 4.76
CA ALA A 68 7.16 -0.47 5.07
C ALA A 68 7.18 0.02 6.52
N PHE A 69 7.57 -0.83 7.47
CA PHE A 69 7.76 -0.42 8.87
C PHE A 69 8.89 0.61 9.02
N TYR A 70 9.99 0.47 8.27
CA TYR A 70 11.10 1.42 8.31
C TYR A 70 10.71 2.80 7.76
N ILE A 71 9.95 2.85 6.65
CA ILE A 71 9.35 4.07 6.10
C ILE A 71 8.52 4.74 7.19
N VAL A 72 7.53 4.02 7.73
CA VAL A 72 6.62 4.56 8.74
C VAL A 72 7.40 5.04 9.97
N GLY A 73 8.31 4.22 10.51
CA GLY A 73 9.12 4.56 11.67
C GLY A 73 10.04 5.76 11.44
N VAL A 74 10.71 5.86 10.29
CA VAL A 74 11.57 7.01 9.97
C VAL A 74 10.73 8.26 9.78
N PHE A 75 9.69 8.24 8.95
CA PHE A 75 8.85 9.42 8.72
C PHE A 75 8.07 9.84 9.98
N MET A 76 7.86 8.93 10.94
CA MET A 76 7.27 9.23 12.25
C MET A 76 8.27 9.73 13.29
N HIS A 77 9.52 9.30 13.24
CA HIS A 77 10.55 9.64 14.22
C HIS A 77 11.38 10.88 13.82
N LEU A 78 10.96 11.59 12.78
CA LEU A 78 11.67 12.71 12.17
C LEU A 78 11.16 14.09 12.58
N GLY A 79 10.09 14.16 13.36
CA GLY A 79 9.66 15.40 13.97
C GLY A 79 9.42 15.17 15.45
N ASP A 80 9.51 16.22 16.24
CA ASP A 80 8.68 16.36 17.43
C ASP A 80 7.38 17.14 17.10
N GLU A 81 7.21 17.55 15.82
CA GLU A 81 6.04 18.27 15.26
C GLU A 81 4.91 17.32 14.72
N VAL A 82 5.02 16.01 14.98
CA VAL A 82 4.52 14.92 14.12
C VAL A 82 3.03 14.62 14.14
N LYS A 83 2.23 15.22 15.02
CA LYS A 83 0.81 14.85 15.10
C LYS A 83 0.07 15.13 13.80
N ASN A 84 0.41 16.23 13.12
CA ASN A 84 -0.18 16.55 11.82
C ASN A 84 0.36 15.65 10.71
N LEU A 85 1.68 15.36 10.69
CA LEU A 85 2.27 14.51 9.67
C LEU A 85 1.76 13.06 9.76
N ILE A 86 1.61 12.51 10.97
CA ILE A 86 1.02 11.20 11.19
C ILE A 86 -0.41 11.13 10.62
N MET A 87 -1.22 12.15 10.84
CA MET A 87 -2.57 12.23 10.25
C MET A 87 -2.52 12.21 8.72
N THR A 88 -1.56 12.89 8.09
CA THR A 88 -1.44 12.87 6.62
C THR A 88 -1.01 11.53 6.04
N ILE A 89 -0.38 10.64 6.82
CA ILE A 89 -0.02 9.28 6.38
C ILE A 89 -1.13 8.28 6.74
N ILE A 90 -1.71 8.39 7.93
CA ILE A 90 -2.75 7.49 8.41
C ILE A 90 -4.04 7.65 7.60
N VAL A 91 -4.46 8.88 7.28
CA VAL A 91 -5.70 9.13 6.52
C VAL A 91 -5.70 8.44 5.16
N PRO A 92 -4.68 8.59 4.29
CA PRO A 92 -4.63 7.87 3.01
C PRO A 92 -4.53 6.35 3.18
N LEU A 93 -3.82 5.84 4.20
CA LEU A 93 -3.77 4.39 4.47
C LEU A 93 -5.14 3.84 4.89
N LEU A 94 -5.87 4.54 5.75
CA LEU A 94 -7.22 4.18 6.18
C LEU A 94 -8.21 4.22 5.02
N LEU A 95 -8.16 5.27 4.20
CA LEU A 95 -8.98 5.38 2.99
C LEU A 95 -8.68 4.24 2.02
N PHE A 96 -7.43 3.83 1.87
CA PHE A 96 -7.05 2.71 1.02
C PHE A 96 -7.64 1.38 1.50
N ILE A 97 -7.53 1.07 2.80
CA ILE A 97 -8.10 -0.15 3.39
C ILE A 97 -9.63 -0.13 3.28
N TRP A 98 -10.25 1.01 3.62
CA TRP A 98 -11.70 1.18 3.51
C TRP A 98 -12.19 1.01 2.07
N PHE A 99 -11.47 1.57 1.10
CA PHE A 99 -11.77 1.42 -0.33
C PHE A 99 -11.74 -0.05 -0.76
N ILE A 100 -10.68 -0.80 -0.40
CA ILE A 100 -10.62 -2.24 -0.68
C ILE A 100 -11.82 -2.98 -0.06
N ALA A 101 -12.16 -2.68 1.19
CA ALA A 101 -13.30 -3.30 1.87
C ALA A 101 -14.64 -3.00 1.17
N ALA A 102 -14.85 -1.75 0.73
CA ALA A 102 -16.05 -1.35 0.00
C ALA A 102 -16.16 -2.10 -1.35
N PHE A 103 -15.06 -2.17 -2.12
CA PHE A 103 -15.04 -2.92 -3.38
C PHE A 103 -15.25 -4.43 -3.18
N LEU A 104 -14.74 -4.99 -2.08
CA LEU A 104 -14.91 -6.41 -1.78
C LEU A 104 -16.35 -6.73 -1.37
N TRP A 105 -16.99 -5.83 -0.62
CA TRP A 105 -18.40 -5.93 -0.26
C TRP A 105 -19.30 -5.82 -1.49
N ASP A 106 -19.07 -4.81 -2.33
CA ASP A 106 -19.84 -4.63 -3.56
C ASP A 106 -19.61 -5.82 -4.50
N GLY A 107 -18.35 -6.21 -4.76
CA GLY A 107 -18.02 -7.39 -5.56
C GLY A 107 -18.64 -8.70 -5.04
N ASN A 108 -18.82 -8.86 -3.73
CA ASN A 108 -19.56 -9.97 -3.15
C ASN A 108 -21.06 -9.90 -3.47
N SER A 109 -21.68 -8.71 -3.40
CA SER A 109 -23.05 -8.46 -3.86
C SER A 109 -23.24 -8.83 -5.34
N TRP A 110 -22.32 -8.40 -6.22
CA TRP A 110 -22.31 -8.75 -7.64
C TRP A 110 -22.24 -10.27 -7.88
N LYS A 111 -21.41 -11.00 -7.11
CA LYS A 111 -21.34 -12.48 -7.18
C LYS A 111 -22.65 -13.15 -6.76
N VAL A 112 -23.28 -12.67 -5.69
CA VAL A 112 -24.55 -13.21 -5.17
C VAL A 112 -25.66 -13.00 -6.19
N LEU A 113 -25.80 -11.78 -6.73
CA LEU A 113 -26.82 -11.46 -7.73
C LEU A 113 -26.67 -12.32 -8.98
N ARG A 114 -25.46 -12.52 -9.51
CA ARG A 114 -25.25 -13.39 -10.68
C ARG A 114 -25.62 -14.86 -10.40
N ASN A 115 -25.41 -15.34 -9.18
CA ASN A 115 -25.75 -16.71 -8.79
C ASN A 115 -27.26 -16.90 -8.53
N THR A 116 -27.98 -15.82 -8.20
CA THR A 116 -29.43 -15.85 -7.97
C THR A 116 -30.23 -15.56 -9.25
N TYR A 117 -29.72 -14.71 -10.13
CA TYR A 117 -30.28 -14.46 -11.47
C TYR A 117 -29.65 -15.41 -12.50
N HIS A 118 -29.80 -16.71 -12.29
CA HIS A 118 -30.01 -17.56 -13.47
C HIS A 118 -31.40 -17.18 -13.98
N PRO A 119 -31.54 -16.61 -15.20
CA PRO A 119 -32.85 -16.57 -15.81
C PRO A 119 -33.26 -18.04 -15.84
N GLN A 120 -34.31 -18.41 -15.10
CA GLN A 120 -34.97 -19.67 -15.40
C GLN A 120 -35.23 -19.56 -16.89
N ALA A 121 -34.54 -20.40 -17.67
CA ALA A 121 -34.80 -20.53 -19.08
C ALA A 121 -36.30 -20.66 -19.15
N VAL A 122 -36.90 -19.70 -19.82
CA VAL A 122 -38.31 -19.69 -20.14
C VAL A 122 -38.50 -20.97 -20.95
N GLU A 123 -38.77 -22.09 -20.29
CA GLU A 123 -39.40 -23.23 -20.96
C GLU A 123 -40.83 -22.79 -21.19
N VAL A 124 -40.95 -22.04 -22.29
CA VAL A 124 -42.18 -21.84 -23.04
C VAL A 124 -42.75 -23.24 -23.24
N HIS A 125 -43.77 -23.60 -22.47
CA HIS A 125 -44.64 -24.72 -22.79
C HIS A 125 -45.46 -24.33 -24.01
N GLU A 126 -44.85 -24.33 -25.19
CA GLU A 126 -45.54 -24.38 -26.47
C GLU A 126 -45.35 -25.78 -27.07
N GLY A 127 -46.49 -26.48 -27.14
CA GLY A 127 -46.91 -27.35 -28.24
C GLY A 127 -45.93 -28.35 -28.84
N GLY A 128 -46.27 -29.63 -28.71
CA GLY A 128 -45.71 -30.66 -29.59
C GLY A 128 -46.09 -32.05 -29.15
N GLU A 129 -47.26 -32.51 -29.59
CA GLU A 129 -47.55 -33.95 -29.74
C GLU A 129 -46.38 -34.63 -30.46
N HIS A 130 -46.06 -35.88 -30.09
CA HIS A 130 -45.89 -37.01 -31.02
C HIS A 130 -45.34 -38.25 -30.29
N HIS A 131 -46.09 -39.35 -30.47
CA HIS A 131 -45.83 -40.76 -30.18
C HIS A 131 -46.25 -41.33 -28.83
#